data_AF-A0A7V4G8W9-F1
#
_entry.id   AF-A0A7V4G8W9-F1
#
_cell.length_a   1.000
_cell.length_b   1.000
_cell.length_c   1.000
_cell.angle_alpha   90.00
_cell.angle_beta   90.00
_cell.angle_gamma   90.00
#
_symmetry.space_group_name_H-M   'P 1'
#
loop_
_entity.id
_entity.type
_entity.pdbx_description
1 polymer ?
#
loop_
_entity_poly.entity_id
_entity_poly.type
_entity_poly.pdbx_seq_one_letter_code
_entity_poly.pdbx_strand_id
1 'polypeptide(L)'
;MKTMLALLLLAVVAACGCGQGAEYYCPLKPGETAIYQISFKGSALEEALNGKLVVSTLPFRHLQGKDCLVVKYDFQGFPLSIPTEFQFVVSGPEGIYLFAEQSIEDPQPKLLDPPSFVLKNPVQPGTSWEEKYLPLLGEENRKVTLTSVIESVSETVTVPAGTYKNCVVVRSTLKGISLAKTSPSLQVEGLSWFAPGVGEVKFIFRERKSDPDSDEVEAVEFVGQLESLSR
;
A
#
# COMPACT_ATOMS: atom_id res chain seq x y z
N MET A 1 49.98 -1.42 -50.03
CA MET A 1 48.96 -1.81 -51.02
C MET A 1 47.69 -2.14 -50.24
N LYS A 2 46.65 -1.29 -50.35
CA LYS A 2 45.21 -1.52 -50.11
C LYS A 2 44.81 -2.11 -48.72
N THR A 3 43.94 -1.55 -47.90
CA THR A 3 42.84 -0.61 -48.12
C THR A 3 42.37 -0.08 -46.76
N MET A 4 42.08 1.21 -46.75
CA MET A 4 41.30 1.95 -45.75
C MET A 4 39.84 1.48 -45.80
N LEU A 5 39.20 1.23 -44.64
CA LEU A 5 37.76 1.39 -44.49
C LEU A 5 37.46 1.90 -43.07
N ALA A 6 36.91 3.11 -43.03
CA ALA A 6 36.41 3.81 -41.87
C ALA A 6 34.87 3.67 -41.80
N LEU A 7 34.32 4.05 -40.64
CA LEU A 7 32.90 4.22 -40.28
C LEU A 7 32.10 2.91 -40.12
N LEU A 8 31.26 2.74 -39.09
CA LEU A 8 30.41 3.72 -38.40
C LEU A 8 30.20 3.27 -36.94
N LEU A 9 30.37 4.20 -35.98
CA LEU A 9 29.85 4.05 -34.62
C LEU A 9 28.33 3.84 -34.70
N LEU A 10 27.83 2.66 -34.35
CA LEU A 10 26.51 2.54 -33.72
C LEU A 10 26.76 2.33 -32.23
N ALA A 11 27.01 3.44 -31.53
CA ALA A 11 26.67 3.51 -30.11
C ALA A 11 25.14 3.55 -30.04
N VAL A 12 24.50 2.37 -30.15
CA VAL A 12 23.18 2.19 -29.56
C VAL A 12 23.44 2.16 -28.07
N VAL A 13 23.58 3.35 -27.48
CA VAL A 13 23.16 3.54 -26.10
C VAL A 13 21.65 3.30 -26.18
N ALA A 14 21.27 2.04 -26.09
CA ALA A 14 19.97 1.70 -25.55
C ALA A 14 20.01 2.41 -24.19
N ALA A 15 19.37 3.56 -24.13
CA ALA A 15 18.93 4.09 -22.86
C ALA A 15 18.11 2.94 -22.29
N CYS A 16 18.76 2.16 -21.41
CA CYS A 16 18.06 1.33 -20.47
C CYS A 16 16.99 2.25 -19.93
N GLY A 17 15.74 2.00 -20.31
CA GLY A 17 14.62 2.42 -19.50
C GLY A 17 14.81 1.70 -18.18
N CYS A 18 15.70 2.22 -17.34
CA CYS A 18 15.68 1.96 -15.91
C CYS A 18 14.33 2.51 -15.49
N GLY A 19 13.31 1.66 -15.56
CA GLY A 19 12.07 1.89 -14.87
C GLY A 19 12.44 2.29 -13.46
N GLN A 20 11.90 3.41 -13.00
CA GLN A 20 12.16 3.89 -11.66
C GLN A 20 11.65 2.82 -10.69
N GLY A 21 12.54 2.37 -9.79
CA GLY A 21 12.19 1.35 -8.80
C GLY A 21 11.18 1.87 -7.78
N ALA A 22 10.68 0.98 -6.93
CA ALA A 22 9.70 1.29 -5.89
C ALA A 22 10.15 2.47 -4.99
N GLU A 23 11.45 2.64 -4.74
CA GLU A 23 12.06 3.72 -3.97
C GLU A 23 11.80 5.12 -4.52
N TYR A 24 11.54 5.22 -5.83
CA TYR A 24 11.14 6.47 -6.44
C TYR A 24 9.71 6.86 -6.04
N TYR A 25 8.82 5.89 -5.85
CA TYR A 25 7.41 6.12 -5.54
C TYR A 25 7.13 6.20 -4.05
N CYS A 26 7.95 5.57 -3.21
CA CYS A 26 7.85 5.63 -1.75
C CYS A 26 9.21 6.01 -1.15
N PRO A 27 9.58 7.31 -1.18
CA PRO A 27 10.87 7.74 -0.66
C PRO A 27 10.94 7.51 0.85
N LEU A 28 11.78 6.57 1.30
CA LEU A 28 11.96 6.24 2.71
C LEU A 28 12.84 7.27 3.44
N LYS A 29 12.32 8.47 3.66
CA LYS A 29 13.05 9.58 4.31
C LYS A 29 12.60 9.77 5.75
N PRO A 30 13.49 9.72 6.75
CA PRO A 30 13.17 10.06 8.13
C PRO A 30 12.76 11.53 8.30
N GLY A 31 11.85 11.80 9.22
CA GLY A 31 11.41 13.15 9.61
C GLY A 31 10.25 13.72 8.81
N GLU A 32 9.78 13.02 7.76
CA GLU A 32 8.63 13.43 6.99
C GLU A 32 7.33 13.11 7.74
N THR A 33 6.29 13.92 7.52
CA THR A 33 4.95 13.68 8.05
C THR A 33 3.90 13.92 6.98
N ALA A 34 3.12 12.90 6.68
CA ALA A 34 1.96 12.96 5.80
C ALA A 34 0.67 12.95 6.64
N ILE A 35 -0.26 13.84 6.30
CA ILE A 35 -1.59 13.88 6.91
C ILE A 35 -2.59 13.52 5.83
N TYR A 36 -3.45 12.54 6.11
CA TYR A 36 -4.52 12.11 5.23
C TYR A 36 -5.87 12.49 5.82
N GLN A 37 -6.79 12.95 4.98
CA GLN A 37 -8.21 12.97 5.29
C GLN A 37 -8.76 11.57 5.07
N ILE A 38 -9.43 11.05 6.09
CA ILE A 38 -9.96 9.70 6.10
C ILE A 38 -11.48 9.75 6.25
N SER A 39 -12.16 8.97 5.42
CA SER A 39 -13.60 8.69 5.52
C SER A 39 -13.80 7.18 5.65
N PHE A 40 -14.50 6.75 6.70
CA PHE A 40 -14.93 5.37 6.92
C PHE A 40 -16.46 5.30 6.81
N LYS A 41 -16.95 4.36 6.01
CA LYS A 41 -18.37 4.03 5.87
C LYS A 41 -18.54 2.55 6.18
N GLY A 42 -19.60 2.20 6.89
CA GLY A 42 -19.95 0.82 7.18
C GLY A 42 -21.46 0.64 7.18
N SER A 43 -21.97 -0.55 6.84
CA SER A 43 -23.41 -0.84 6.86
C SER A 43 -24.06 -0.64 8.22
N ALA A 44 -23.29 -0.77 9.31
CA ALA A 44 -23.74 -0.56 10.68
C ALA A 44 -23.73 0.90 11.14
N LEU A 45 -23.29 1.83 10.30
CA LEU A 45 -23.19 3.25 10.62
C LEU A 45 -24.26 4.04 9.86
N GLU A 46 -24.98 4.91 10.58
CA GLU A 46 -25.96 5.82 9.96
C GLU A 46 -25.27 6.86 9.06
N GLU A 47 -24.08 7.32 9.47
CA GLU A 47 -23.28 8.30 8.73
C GLU A 47 -21.81 7.87 8.63
N ALA A 48 -21.10 8.43 7.64
CA ALA A 48 -19.67 8.22 7.50
C ALA A 48 -18.90 8.83 8.68
N LEU A 49 -17.97 8.07 9.25
CA LEU A 49 -17.02 8.59 10.22
C LEU A 49 -15.86 9.25 9.48
N ASN A 50 -15.52 10.47 9.89
CA ASN A 50 -14.43 11.22 9.29
C ASN A 50 -13.35 11.49 10.35
N GLY A 51 -12.11 11.54 9.90
CA GLY A 51 -10.98 11.86 10.75
C GLY A 51 -9.72 12.05 9.93
N LYS A 52 -8.58 12.00 10.62
CA LYS A 52 -7.26 12.14 10.03
C LYS A 52 -6.40 10.93 10.36
N LEU A 53 -5.55 10.57 9.43
CA LEU A 53 -4.42 9.68 9.67
C LEU A 53 -3.14 10.50 9.53
N VAL A 54 -2.35 10.54 10.60
CA VAL A 54 -1.01 11.14 10.61
C VAL A 54 0.00 10.01 10.48
N VAL A 55 0.74 10.03 9.38
CA VAL A 55 1.81 9.08 9.08
C VAL A 55 3.14 9.81 9.24
N SER A 56 3.97 9.37 10.18
CA SER A 56 5.27 10.00 10.44
C SER A 56 6.40 9.00 10.25
N THR A 57 7.45 9.40 9.55
CA THR A 57 8.66 8.59 9.39
C THR A 57 9.67 8.96 10.48
N LEU A 58 10.04 7.97 11.29
CA LEU A 58 10.99 8.12 12.38
C LEU A 58 12.40 7.68 11.92
N PRO A 59 13.46 7.94 12.71
CA PRO A 59 14.80 7.46 12.39
C PRO A 59 14.85 5.95 12.13
N PHE A 60 15.80 5.53 11.30
CA PHE A 60 16.02 4.13 11.02
C PHE A 60 16.32 3.33 12.30
N ARG A 61 15.81 2.10 12.35
CA ARG A 61 16.16 1.11 13.39
C ARG A 61 16.75 -0.13 12.75
N HIS A 62 17.84 -0.63 13.34
CA HIS A 62 18.44 -1.88 12.94
C HIS A 62 17.69 -3.05 13.58
N LEU A 63 17.11 -3.93 12.76
CA LEU A 63 16.32 -5.08 13.20
C LEU A 63 16.74 -6.31 12.39
N GLN A 64 17.25 -7.34 13.06
CA GLN A 64 17.61 -8.63 12.44
C GLN A 64 18.48 -8.48 11.18
N GLY A 65 19.50 -7.61 11.23
CA GLY A 65 20.42 -7.39 10.10
C GLY A 65 19.89 -6.47 9.01
N LYS A 66 18.72 -5.84 9.18
CA LYS A 66 18.13 -4.90 8.22
C LYS A 66 17.97 -3.52 8.85
N ASP A 67 18.31 -2.48 8.08
CA ASP A 67 17.98 -1.10 8.43
C ASP A 67 16.56 -0.81 7.97
N CYS A 68 15.67 -0.56 8.93
CA CYS A 68 14.24 -0.36 8.69
C CYS A 68 13.88 1.09 8.98
N LEU A 69 13.20 1.75 8.05
CA LEU A 69 12.51 3.00 8.36
C LEU A 69 11.30 2.67 9.24
N VAL A 70 11.16 3.38 10.36
CA VAL A 70 10.00 3.19 11.22
C VAL A 70 8.92 4.18 10.81
N VAL A 71 7.75 3.68 10.47
CA VAL A 71 6.58 4.49 10.07
C VAL A 71 5.54 4.37 11.17
N LYS A 72 5.20 5.50 11.80
CA LYS A 72 4.17 5.61 12.83
C LYS A 72 2.83 6.00 12.18
N TYR A 73 1.76 5.30 12.54
CA TYR A 73 0.39 5.58 12.11
C TYR A 73 -0.43 6.02 13.33
N ASP A 74 -1.03 7.21 13.25
CA ASP A 74 -1.76 7.84 14.34
C ASP A 74 -3.11 8.39 13.84
N PHE A 75 -4.21 7.81 14.33
CA PHE A 75 -5.56 8.15 13.92
C PHE A 75 -6.15 9.21 14.85
N GLN A 76 -6.63 10.31 14.28
CA GLN A 76 -7.09 11.48 15.03
C GLN A 76 -8.49 11.92 14.58
N GLY A 77 -9.29 12.42 15.51
CA GLY A 77 -10.62 12.97 15.20
C GLY A 77 -11.70 11.94 14.89
N PHE A 78 -11.42 10.64 15.00
CA PHE A 78 -12.44 9.60 14.96
C PHE A 78 -13.18 9.51 16.30
N PRO A 79 -14.49 9.16 16.30
CA PRO A 79 -15.22 8.89 17.54
C PRO A 79 -14.84 7.54 18.17
N LEU A 80 -13.93 6.80 17.54
CA LEU A 80 -13.35 5.55 18.04
C LEU A 80 -11.87 5.78 18.35
N SER A 81 -11.43 5.30 19.52
CA SER A 81 -10.01 5.27 19.87
C SER A 81 -9.32 4.14 19.11
N ILE A 82 -8.59 4.48 18.04
CA ILE A 82 -7.76 3.54 17.28
C ILE A 82 -6.33 3.66 17.83
N PRO A 83 -5.70 2.57 18.29
CA PRO A 83 -4.35 2.62 18.82
C PRO A 83 -3.33 3.04 17.76
N THR A 84 -2.24 3.67 18.21
CA THR A 84 -1.08 3.94 17.35
C THR A 84 -0.41 2.63 16.96
N GLU A 85 -0.05 2.52 15.69
CA GLU A 85 0.69 1.38 15.13
C GLU A 85 2.04 1.83 14.55
N PHE A 86 3.01 0.94 14.58
CA PHE A 86 4.33 1.14 13.99
C PHE A 86 4.64 0.06 12.96
N GLN A 87 5.18 0.48 11.83
CA GLN A 87 5.62 -0.39 10.75
C GLN A 87 7.12 -0.22 10.50
N PHE A 88 7.81 -1.33 10.24
CA PHE A 88 9.24 -1.36 9.96
C PHE A 88 9.43 -1.69 8.49
N VAL A 89 9.73 -0.66 7.69
CA VAL A 89 9.75 -0.73 6.24
C VAL A 89 11.18 -0.83 5.73
N VAL A 90 11.42 -1.75 4.80
CA VAL A 90 12.71 -1.95 4.14
C VAL A 90 12.56 -1.70 2.64
N SER A 91 13.56 -1.02 2.07
CA SER A 91 13.71 -0.88 0.61
C SER A 91 14.88 -1.75 0.16
N GLY A 92 14.68 -2.49 -0.91
CA GLY A 92 15.71 -3.33 -1.52
C GLY A 92 15.45 -3.61 -3.01
N PRO A 93 16.26 -4.49 -3.63
CA PRO A 93 16.14 -4.79 -5.06
C PRO A 93 14.75 -5.32 -5.46
N GLU A 94 14.08 -6.04 -4.57
CA GLU A 94 12.75 -6.61 -4.80
C GLU A 94 11.60 -5.58 -4.67
N GLY A 95 11.89 -4.38 -4.16
CA GLY A 95 10.92 -3.32 -3.91
C GLY A 95 10.92 -2.87 -2.45
N ILE A 96 9.78 -2.35 -2.01
CA ILE A 96 9.55 -1.87 -0.65
C ILE A 96 8.56 -2.78 0.04
N TYR A 97 8.93 -3.23 1.23
CA TYR A 97 8.15 -4.20 1.99
C TYR A 97 8.17 -3.91 3.48
N LEU A 98 7.07 -4.25 4.14
CA LEU A 98 6.90 -4.31 5.57
C LEU A 98 7.61 -5.55 6.10
N PHE A 99 8.60 -5.32 6.96
CA PHE A 99 9.41 -6.37 7.58
C PHE A 99 8.91 -6.76 8.98
N ALA A 100 8.36 -5.80 9.71
CA ALA A 100 7.80 -6.03 11.04
C ALA A 100 6.71 -5.00 11.37
N GLU A 101 5.82 -5.35 12.29
CA GLU A 101 4.79 -4.48 12.85
C GLU A 101 4.89 -4.43 14.38
N GLN A 102 4.42 -3.36 14.98
CA GLN A 102 4.41 -3.20 16.44
C GLN A 102 3.25 -2.29 16.85
N SER A 103 2.36 -2.80 17.70
CA SER A 103 1.38 -1.96 18.39
C SER A 103 2.00 -1.29 19.63
N ILE A 104 1.35 -0.26 20.17
CA ILE A 104 1.82 0.41 21.40
C ILE A 104 1.88 -0.54 22.62
N GLU A 105 1.08 -1.61 22.61
CA GLU A 105 1.01 -2.61 23.66
C GLU A 105 2.10 -3.69 23.52
N ASP A 106 2.68 -3.82 22.32
CA ASP A 106 3.69 -4.83 22.04
C ASP A 106 5.07 -4.40 22.58
N PRO A 107 5.70 -5.21 23.44
CA PRO A 107 7.00 -4.87 24.02
C PRO A 107 8.13 -4.87 22.98
N GLN A 108 7.95 -5.57 21.85
CA GLN A 108 8.91 -5.69 20.74
C GLN A 108 8.16 -5.83 19.40
N PRO A 109 8.78 -5.43 18.27
CA PRO A 109 8.20 -5.67 16.94
C PRO A 109 8.04 -7.15 16.62
N LYS A 110 6.91 -7.48 15.98
CA LYS A 110 6.61 -8.81 15.43
C LYS A 110 7.07 -8.86 13.98
N LEU A 111 7.97 -9.78 13.67
CA LEU A 111 8.45 -10.00 12.30
C LEU A 111 7.33 -10.57 11.43
N LEU A 112 7.26 -10.11 10.19
CA LEU A 112 6.39 -10.69 9.17
C LEU A 112 7.14 -11.78 8.41
N ASP A 113 6.55 -12.97 8.36
CA ASP A 113 7.05 -14.10 7.58
C ASP A 113 5.91 -14.75 6.77
N PRO A 114 5.89 -14.59 5.43
CA PRO A 114 6.81 -13.75 4.65
C PRO A 114 6.55 -12.25 4.88
N PRO A 115 7.52 -11.37 4.53
CA PRO A 115 7.28 -9.92 4.48
C PRO A 115 6.12 -9.54 3.55
N SER A 116 5.40 -8.46 3.86
CA SER A 116 4.33 -7.93 3.00
C SER A 116 4.87 -6.80 2.12
N PHE A 117 4.65 -6.85 0.81
CA PHE A 117 5.11 -5.78 -0.09
C PHE A 117 4.14 -4.60 -0.07
N VAL A 118 4.70 -3.40 0.12
CA VAL A 118 4.01 -2.12 -0.13
C VAL A 118 4.00 -1.85 -1.64
N LEU A 119 5.15 -2.00 -2.30
CA LEU A 119 5.29 -1.85 -3.73
C LEU A 119 6.45 -2.73 -4.23
N LYS A 120 6.17 -3.63 -5.18
CA LYS A 120 7.14 -4.61 -5.67
C LYS A 120 7.79 -4.19 -6.98
N ASN A 121 9.07 -4.50 -7.14
CA ASN A 121 9.81 -4.35 -8.40
C ASN A 121 9.61 -5.57 -9.33
N PRO A 122 9.65 -5.38 -10.66
CA PRO A 122 9.75 -4.10 -11.36
C PRO A 122 8.44 -3.29 -11.26
N VAL A 123 8.52 -1.96 -11.16
CA VAL A 123 7.33 -1.09 -11.14
C VAL A 123 6.78 -0.93 -12.56
N GLN A 124 5.97 -1.89 -13.00
CA GLN A 124 5.34 -1.92 -14.30
C GLN A 124 3.99 -2.65 -14.23
N PRO A 125 3.05 -2.37 -15.16
CA PRO A 125 1.78 -3.08 -15.19
C PRO A 125 1.93 -4.61 -15.22
N GLY A 126 1.13 -5.31 -14.43
CA GLY A 126 1.12 -6.76 -14.30
C GLY A 126 2.07 -7.35 -13.25
N THR A 127 2.99 -6.55 -12.67
CA THR A 127 3.77 -6.99 -11.50
C THR A 127 2.82 -7.27 -10.34
N SER A 128 2.94 -8.46 -9.74
CA SER A 128 2.01 -8.93 -8.70
C SER A 128 2.70 -9.60 -7.52
N TRP A 129 1.98 -9.61 -6.40
CA TRP A 129 2.36 -10.30 -5.17
C TRP A 129 1.12 -10.72 -4.38
N GLU A 130 1.34 -11.62 -3.43
CA GLU A 130 0.32 -12.08 -2.50
C GLU A 130 0.71 -11.71 -1.07
N GLU A 131 -0.27 -11.43 -0.24
CA GLU A 131 -0.07 -11.16 1.19
C GLU A 131 -1.18 -11.76 2.04
N LYS A 132 -0.86 -12.01 3.32
CA LYS A 132 -1.83 -12.47 4.30
C LYS A 132 -2.49 -11.27 4.97
N TYR A 133 -3.80 -11.21 4.85
CA TYR A 133 -4.63 -10.11 5.31
C TYR A 133 -5.66 -10.63 6.31
N LEU A 134 -5.95 -9.87 7.36
CA LEU A 134 -7.01 -10.18 8.32
C LEU A 134 -8.22 -9.28 8.02
N PRO A 135 -9.35 -9.85 7.55
CA PRO A 135 -10.55 -9.06 7.22
C PRO A 135 -11.13 -8.30 8.39
N LEU A 136 -11.73 -7.13 8.12
CA LEU A 136 -12.55 -6.40 9.09
C LEU A 136 -13.93 -7.07 9.23
N LEU A 137 -14.45 -7.61 8.13
CA LEU A 137 -15.68 -8.39 8.06
C LEU A 137 -15.35 -9.88 7.91
N GLY A 138 -15.82 -10.73 8.83
CA GLY A 138 -15.65 -12.18 8.72
C GLY A 138 -15.43 -12.88 10.05
N GLU A 139 -14.96 -14.13 9.98
CA GLU A 139 -14.55 -14.89 11.17
C GLU A 139 -13.30 -14.26 11.80
N GLU A 140 -13.36 -13.98 13.10
CA GLU A 140 -12.22 -13.44 13.85
C GLU A 140 -10.98 -14.34 13.68
N ASN A 141 -9.82 -13.70 13.50
CA ASN A 141 -8.50 -14.33 13.39
C ASN A 141 -8.24 -15.19 12.14
N ARG A 142 -9.16 -15.22 11.17
CA ARG A 142 -8.92 -15.95 9.91
C ARG A 142 -8.26 -15.06 8.87
N LYS A 143 -6.97 -15.28 8.63
CA LYS A 143 -6.24 -14.61 7.54
C LYS A 143 -6.63 -15.17 6.17
N VAL A 144 -6.82 -14.26 5.22
CA VAL A 144 -7.08 -14.54 3.80
C VAL A 144 -5.90 -14.08 2.94
N THR A 145 -5.81 -14.55 1.69
CA THR A 145 -4.75 -14.12 0.77
C THR A 145 -5.27 -13.03 -0.16
N LEU A 146 -4.72 -11.82 -0.07
CA LEU A 146 -4.92 -10.78 -1.08
C LEU A 146 -3.88 -10.93 -2.18
N THR A 147 -4.30 -10.70 -3.42
CA THR A 147 -3.43 -10.55 -4.57
C THR A 147 -3.40 -9.08 -4.98
N SER A 148 -2.22 -8.48 -4.94
CA SER A 148 -1.97 -7.11 -5.37
C SER A 148 -1.29 -7.11 -6.73
N VAL A 149 -1.72 -6.21 -7.63
CA VAL A 149 -1.20 -6.08 -8.99
C VAL A 149 -1.02 -4.60 -9.32
N ILE A 150 0.10 -4.24 -9.93
CA ILE A 150 0.27 -2.91 -10.53
C ILE A 150 -0.61 -2.84 -11.79
N GLU A 151 -1.62 -1.97 -11.80
CA GLU A 151 -2.52 -1.78 -12.94
C GLU A 151 -2.00 -0.75 -13.93
N SER A 152 -1.42 0.33 -13.40
CA SER A 152 -1.00 1.50 -14.18
C SER A 152 0.21 2.17 -13.53
N VAL A 153 1.00 2.88 -14.34
CA VAL A 153 2.16 3.69 -13.90
C VAL A 153 2.13 5.12 -14.44
N SER A 154 0.98 5.53 -14.99
CA SER A 154 0.83 6.80 -15.72
C SER A 154 -0.40 7.60 -15.29
N GLU A 155 -1.03 7.24 -14.16
CA GLU A 155 -2.24 7.93 -13.73
C GLU A 155 -1.96 9.36 -13.29
N THR A 156 -3.00 10.21 -13.41
CA THR A 156 -3.00 11.55 -12.81
C THR A 156 -4.04 11.58 -11.70
N VAL A 157 -3.60 11.92 -10.49
CA VAL A 157 -4.43 11.89 -9.28
C VAL A 157 -4.49 13.28 -8.67
N THR A 158 -5.71 13.74 -8.37
CA THR A 158 -5.93 14.99 -7.62
C THR A 158 -6.48 14.67 -6.25
N VAL A 159 -5.83 15.22 -5.23
CA VAL A 159 -6.17 15.14 -3.80
C VAL A 159 -6.02 16.53 -3.18
N PRO A 160 -6.41 16.78 -1.92
CA PRO A 160 -6.28 18.11 -1.33
C PRO A 160 -4.85 18.68 -1.32
N ALA A 161 -3.83 17.83 -1.19
CA ALA A 161 -2.42 18.25 -1.28
C ALA A 161 -1.97 18.69 -2.69
N GLY A 162 -2.75 18.43 -3.74
CA GLY A 162 -2.47 18.85 -5.12
C GLY A 162 -2.75 17.78 -6.17
N THR A 163 -2.22 18.01 -7.37
CA THR A 163 -2.33 17.08 -8.50
C THR A 163 -0.98 16.45 -8.80
N TYR A 164 -0.93 15.12 -8.81
CA TYR A 164 0.24 14.31 -9.07
C TYR A 164 0.08 13.59 -10.41
N LYS A 165 1.18 13.50 -11.18
CA LYS A 165 1.23 12.84 -12.48
C LYS A 165 2.15 11.61 -12.41
N ASN A 166 1.95 10.68 -13.33
CA ASN A 166 2.69 9.43 -13.41
C ASN A 166 2.58 8.61 -12.11
N CYS A 167 1.38 8.58 -11.53
CA CYS A 167 1.12 7.78 -10.35
C CYS A 167 1.03 6.29 -10.72
N VAL A 168 1.58 5.46 -9.84
CA VAL A 168 1.40 4.00 -9.86
C VAL A 168 0.08 3.67 -9.20
N VAL A 169 -0.71 2.79 -9.82
CA VAL A 169 -1.92 2.23 -9.22
C VAL A 169 -1.69 0.77 -8.90
N VAL A 170 -1.92 0.41 -7.65
CA VAL A 170 -1.95 -0.97 -7.19
C VAL A 170 -3.39 -1.32 -6.90
N ARG A 171 -3.89 -2.42 -7.49
CA ARG A 171 -5.16 -3.03 -7.13
C ARG A 171 -4.91 -4.29 -6.32
N SER A 172 -5.57 -4.37 -5.17
CA SER A 172 -5.57 -5.55 -4.30
C SER A 172 -6.93 -6.20 -4.34
N THR A 173 -7.00 -7.51 -4.51
CA THR A 173 -8.25 -8.26 -4.51
C THR A 173 -8.12 -9.54 -3.73
N LEU A 174 -9.20 -9.97 -3.10
CA LEU A 174 -9.26 -11.32 -2.56
C LEU A 174 -9.36 -12.32 -3.72
N LYS A 175 -8.37 -13.20 -3.86
CA LYS A 175 -8.46 -14.32 -4.81
C LYS A 175 -9.37 -15.41 -4.23
N GLY A 176 -10.58 -15.47 -4.75
CA GLY A 176 -11.42 -16.68 -4.86
C GLY A 176 -11.39 -17.66 -3.69
N ILE A 177 -12.14 -17.37 -2.64
CA ILE A 177 -12.88 -18.43 -1.95
C ILE A 177 -14.35 -18.06 -2.09
N SER A 178 -15.01 -18.61 -3.12
CA SER A 178 -16.37 -19.06 -2.88
C SER A 178 -16.21 -20.11 -1.80
N LEU A 179 -16.35 -19.69 -0.54
CA LEU A 179 -16.78 -20.64 0.48
C LEU A 179 -18.06 -21.23 -0.13
N ALA A 180 -18.27 -22.53 -0.01
CA ALA A 180 -19.35 -23.25 -0.70
C ALA A 180 -20.66 -22.45 -0.68
N LYS A 181 -21.61 -22.71 -1.59
CA LYS A 181 -22.93 -22.01 -1.65
C LYS A 181 -23.68 -21.85 -0.30
N THR A 182 -23.22 -22.55 0.74
CA THR A 182 -23.69 -22.57 2.13
C THR A 182 -22.79 -21.78 3.11
N SER A 183 -21.93 -20.86 2.65
CA SER A 183 -21.06 -20.07 3.53
C SER A 183 -20.98 -18.62 3.08
N PRO A 184 -20.85 -17.66 4.02
CA PRO A 184 -20.78 -16.25 3.69
C PRO A 184 -19.67 -15.96 2.68
N SER A 185 -19.98 -15.22 1.63
CA SER A 185 -18.98 -14.79 0.64
C SER A 185 -18.34 -13.50 1.11
N LEU A 186 -17.01 -13.49 1.22
CA LEU A 186 -16.22 -12.29 1.51
C LEU A 186 -15.57 -11.78 0.22
N GLN A 187 -15.66 -10.49 -0.02
CA GLN A 187 -15.00 -9.79 -1.12
C GLN A 187 -14.18 -8.66 -0.54
N VAL A 188 -12.94 -8.52 -1.02
CA VAL A 188 -12.04 -7.43 -0.66
C VAL A 188 -11.50 -6.79 -1.93
N GLU A 189 -11.57 -5.45 -2.00
CA GLU A 189 -11.02 -4.63 -3.07
C GLU A 189 -10.23 -3.47 -2.45
N GLY A 190 -8.96 -3.36 -2.80
CA GLY A 190 -8.08 -2.25 -2.47
C GLY A 190 -7.59 -1.55 -3.73
N LEU A 191 -7.47 -0.23 -3.67
CA LEU A 191 -6.80 0.59 -4.67
C LEU A 191 -5.89 1.58 -3.96
N SER A 192 -4.61 1.58 -4.32
CA SER A 192 -3.61 2.49 -3.78
C SER A 192 -2.91 3.23 -4.92
N TRP A 193 -2.75 4.55 -4.76
CA TRP A 193 -2.08 5.41 -5.71
C TRP A 193 -0.79 5.95 -5.11
N PHE A 194 0.35 5.65 -5.74
CA PHE A 194 1.66 6.12 -5.31
C PHE A 194 2.20 7.16 -6.27
N ALA A 195 2.54 8.34 -5.77
CA ALA A 195 3.08 9.43 -6.56
C ALA A 195 4.62 9.49 -6.48
N PRO A 196 5.30 9.76 -7.62
CA PRO A 196 6.72 10.02 -7.68
C PRO A 196 7.25 10.97 -6.60
N GLY A 197 8.22 10.49 -5.82
CA GLY A 197 8.91 11.24 -4.79
C GLY A 197 8.03 11.68 -3.64
N VAL A 198 6.85 11.09 -3.46
CA VAL A 198 5.86 11.48 -2.43
C VAL A 198 5.41 10.30 -1.58
N GLY A 199 5.13 9.13 -2.17
CA GLY A 199 4.50 8.02 -1.45
C GLY A 199 3.07 7.79 -1.89
N GLU A 200 2.32 7.06 -1.06
CA GLU A 200 0.89 6.84 -1.26
C GLU A 200 0.13 8.17 -1.10
N VAL A 201 -0.55 8.64 -2.14
CA VAL A 201 -1.30 9.91 -2.11
C VAL A 201 -2.80 9.70 -1.93
N LYS A 202 -3.28 8.51 -2.25
CA LYS A 202 -4.68 8.12 -2.13
C LYS A 202 -4.78 6.62 -1.95
N PHE A 203 -5.75 6.18 -1.18
CA PHE A 203 -6.17 4.79 -1.15
C PHE A 203 -7.67 4.66 -0.97
N ILE A 204 -8.23 3.54 -1.44
CA ILE A 204 -9.60 3.12 -1.25
C ILE A 204 -9.55 1.64 -0.89
N PHE A 205 -10.18 1.27 0.20
CA PHE A 205 -10.31 -0.11 0.63
C PHE A 205 -11.78 -0.44 0.87
N ARG A 206 -12.23 -1.59 0.39
CA ARG A 206 -13.61 -2.05 0.51
C ARG A 206 -13.63 -3.50 0.89
N GLU A 207 -14.53 -3.82 1.82
CA GLU A 207 -14.93 -5.20 2.06
C GLU A 207 -16.43 -5.34 1.97
N ARG A 208 -16.87 -6.50 1.50
CA ARG A 208 -18.27 -6.89 1.47
C ARG A 208 -18.41 -8.34 1.91
N LYS A 209 -19.34 -8.59 2.80
CA LYS A 209 -19.73 -9.91 3.26
C LYS A 209 -21.21 -10.12 2.98
N SER A 210 -21.53 -11.21 2.30
CA SER A 210 -22.90 -11.62 2.00
C SER A 210 -23.15 -13.01 2.56
N ASP A 211 -24.21 -13.19 3.33
CA ASP A 211 -24.64 -14.52 3.80
C ASP A 211 -25.55 -15.15 2.73
N PRO A 212 -25.33 -16.40 2.28
CA PRO A 212 -26.23 -17.05 1.32
C PRO A 212 -27.65 -17.27 1.85
N ASP A 213 -27.84 -17.29 3.17
CA ASP A 213 -29.13 -17.51 3.83
C ASP A 213 -29.83 -16.19 4.22
N SER A 214 -29.26 -15.03 3.86
CA SER A 214 -29.82 -13.70 4.11
C SER A 214 -29.68 -12.77 2.90
N ASP A 215 -30.62 -11.85 2.70
CA ASP A 215 -30.48 -10.76 1.73
C ASP A 215 -29.59 -9.61 2.25
N GLU A 216 -29.16 -9.68 3.52
CA GLU A 216 -28.32 -8.65 4.13
C GLU A 216 -26.86 -8.72 3.62
N VAL A 217 -26.34 -7.54 3.26
CA VAL A 217 -24.94 -7.36 2.86
C VAL A 217 -24.27 -6.39 3.82
N GLU A 218 -23.29 -6.91 4.55
CA GLU A 218 -22.38 -6.08 5.33
C GLU A 218 -21.30 -5.53 4.39
N ALA A 219 -21.04 -4.23 4.47
CA ALA A 219 -20.02 -3.59 3.67
C ALA A 219 -19.30 -2.53 4.50
N VAL A 220 -18.00 -2.41 4.26
CA VAL A 220 -17.18 -1.30 4.76
C VAL A 220 -16.39 -0.68 3.61
N GLU A 221 -16.22 0.64 3.66
CA GLU A 221 -15.39 1.41 2.74
C GLU A 221 -14.52 2.37 3.56
N PHE A 222 -13.23 2.38 3.26
CA PHE A 222 -12.24 3.23 3.88
C PHE A 222 -11.50 3.99 2.78
N VAL A 223 -11.58 5.32 2.80
CA VAL A 223 -10.96 6.19 1.79
C VAL A 223 -10.00 7.14 2.47
N GLY A 224 -8.77 7.20 1.96
CA GLY A 224 -7.76 8.16 2.39
C GLY A 224 -7.27 9.02 1.23
N GLN A 225 -7.08 10.31 1.48
CA GLN A 225 -6.53 11.26 0.53
C GLN A 225 -5.52 12.16 1.22
N LEU A 226 -4.34 12.32 0.63
CA LEU A 226 -3.29 13.16 1.18
C LEU A 226 -3.76 14.62 1.27
N GLU A 227 -3.77 15.15 2.50
CA GLU A 227 -4.09 16.54 2.82
C GLU A 227 -2.85 17.41 2.73
N SER A 228 -1.75 16.95 3.31
CA SER A 228 -0.49 17.69 3.36
C SER A 228 0.70 16.75 3.60
N LEU A 229 1.87 17.15 3.11
CA LEU A 229 3.15 16.51 3.38
C LEU A 229 4.15 17.55 3.89
N SER A 230 4.76 17.29 5.05
CA SER A 230 5.85 18.10 5.62
C SER A 230 7.18 17.35 5.48
N ARG A 231 8.26 18.07 5.15
CA ARG A 231 9.61 17.54 4.93
C ARG A 231 10.65 18.36 5.68
#